data_AF-A0A919E0Q8-F1
#
_entry.id   AF-A0A919E0Q8-F1
#
_cell.length_a   1.000
_cell.length_b   1.000
_cell.length_c   1.000
_cell.angle_alpha   90.00
_cell.angle_beta   90.00
_cell.angle_gamma   90.00
#
_symmetry.space_group_name_H-M   'P 1'
#
loop_
_entity.id
_entity.type
_entity.pdbx_description
1 polymer ?
#
loop_
_entity_poly.entity_id
_entity_poly.type
_entity_poly.pdbx_seq_one_letter_code
_entity_poly.pdbx_strand_id
1 'polypeptide(L)'
;MEQAVRDGIIEVDPARVTGWQKLYKRAQDELLNPRALALPDWETLLRLAYALVAASYDHYRAWGDVVLFAACTAARIGEVSGCRIADIDTDQWVWTVQRQTTPAPGGLTDKGTKGGLTWFADAGVPVHVLRHIAGHGSLVTTQRYLHPDVRSITAAGTALSAHLTALRAPRSLPSPIVMTR
;
A
#
# COMPACT_ATOMS: atom_id res chain seq x y z
N MET A 1 -5.84 21.24 -7.52
CA MET A 1 -6.88 22.24 -7.84
C MET A 1 -6.70 23.52 -7.04
N GLU A 2 -6.10 23.45 -5.84
CA GLU A 2 -5.65 24.64 -5.11
C GLU A 2 -4.82 25.64 -5.94
N GLN A 3 -3.93 25.17 -6.82
CA GLN A 3 -3.16 26.06 -7.70
C GLN A 3 -4.07 26.88 -8.64
N ALA A 4 -5.13 26.28 -9.19
CA ALA A 4 -6.08 26.97 -10.06
C ALA A 4 -6.96 27.99 -9.31
N VAL A 5 -7.18 27.78 -8.00
CA VAL A 5 -7.81 28.79 -7.12
C VAL A 5 -6.84 29.94 -6.83
N ARG A 6 -5.57 29.64 -6.55
CA ARG A 6 -4.53 30.65 -6.34
C ARG A 6 -4.30 31.51 -7.58
N ASP A 7 -4.37 30.89 -8.75
CA ASP A 7 -4.19 31.54 -10.05
C ASP A 7 -5.47 32.21 -10.57
N GLY A 8 -6.57 32.19 -9.79
CA GLY A 8 -7.84 32.85 -10.11
C GLY A 8 -8.63 32.24 -11.27
N ILE A 9 -8.25 31.04 -11.72
CA ILE A 9 -8.88 30.33 -12.84
C ILE A 9 -10.25 29.75 -12.42
N ILE A 10 -10.39 29.38 -11.14
CA ILE A 10 -11.65 28.91 -10.54
C ILE A 10 -11.83 29.52 -9.15
N GLU A 11 -13.05 29.90 -8.77
CA GLU A 11 -13.32 30.57 -7.49
C GLU A 11 -13.25 29.62 -6.28
N VAL A 12 -13.58 28.34 -6.48
CA VAL A 12 -13.64 27.33 -5.42
C VAL A 12 -12.93 26.08 -5.90
N ASP A 13 -12.25 25.36 -5.00
CA ASP A 13 -11.69 24.05 -5.27
C ASP A 13 -12.79 22.97 -5.10
N PRO A 14 -13.37 22.40 -6.18
CA PRO A 14 -14.38 21.35 -6.06
C PRO A 14 -13.90 20.05 -5.39
N ALA A 15 -12.60 19.85 -5.18
CA ALA A 15 -12.07 18.71 -4.43
C ALA A 15 -12.01 18.98 -2.92
N ARG A 16 -12.28 20.23 -2.49
CA ARG A 16 -12.37 20.59 -1.07
C ARG A 16 -13.76 20.24 -0.54
N VAL A 17 -13.99 18.95 -0.33
CA VAL A 17 -15.25 18.41 0.20
C VAL A 17 -15.30 18.56 1.73
N THR A 18 -16.28 19.29 2.25
CA THR A 18 -16.57 19.40 3.68
C THR A 18 -17.31 18.16 4.19
N GLY A 19 -16.98 17.67 5.39
CA GLY A 19 -17.60 16.48 5.99
C GLY A 19 -16.78 15.19 5.92
N TRP A 20 -15.74 15.14 5.08
CA TRP A 20 -14.81 14.00 5.01
C TRP A 20 -13.84 13.91 6.18
N GLN A 21 -13.72 14.94 7.02
CA GLN A 21 -12.76 14.94 8.14
C GLN A 21 -13.01 13.78 9.13
N LYS A 22 -14.27 13.36 9.33
CA LYS A 22 -14.61 12.20 10.18
C LYS A 22 -14.18 10.87 9.54
N LEU A 23 -14.37 10.72 8.22
CA LEU A 23 -13.94 9.54 7.46
C LEU A 23 -12.41 9.46 7.40
N TYR A 24 -11.74 10.60 7.22
CA TYR A 24 -10.29 10.72 7.22
C TYR A 24 -9.69 10.39 8.59
N LYS A 25 -10.29 10.90 9.67
CA LYS A 25 -9.87 10.59 11.04
C LYS A 25 -10.04 9.10 11.36
N ARG A 26 -11.17 8.50 10.97
CA ARG A 26 -11.39 7.05 11.11
C ARG A 26 -10.32 6.25 10.36
N ALA A 27 -10.01 6.62 9.11
CA ALA A 27 -8.95 5.99 8.35
C ALA A 27 -7.55 6.18 8.97
N GLN A 28 -7.27 7.34 9.58
CA GLN A 28 -6.03 7.57 10.34
C GLN A 28 -5.98 6.75 11.64
N ASP A 29 -7.08 6.64 12.37
CA ASP A 29 -7.16 5.86 13.61
C ASP A 29 -7.00 4.36 13.30
N GLU A 30 -7.58 3.88 12.19
CA GLU A 30 -7.37 2.54 11.64
C GLU A 30 -5.91 2.30 11.21
N LEU A 31 -5.21 3.33 10.71
CA LEU A 31 -3.77 3.27 10.39
C LEU A 31 -2.87 3.21 11.64
N LEU A 32 -3.28 3.85 12.74
CA LEU A 32 -2.50 3.95 13.98
C LEU A 32 -2.71 2.73 14.90
N ASN A 33 -3.86 2.06 14.82
CA ASN A 33 -4.11 0.81 15.54
C ASN A 33 -4.79 -0.22 14.62
N PRO A 34 -4.04 -0.82 13.67
CA PRO A 34 -4.60 -1.72 12.67
C PRO A 34 -5.24 -2.99 13.26
N ARG A 35 -4.91 -3.33 14.51
CA ARG A 35 -5.49 -4.47 15.23
C ARG A 35 -6.77 -4.15 15.99
N ALA A 36 -7.15 -2.89 16.14
CA ALA A 36 -8.39 -2.50 16.82
C ALA A 36 -9.65 -3.07 16.16
N LEU A 37 -9.58 -3.35 14.85
CA LEU A 37 -10.67 -3.93 14.06
C LEU A 37 -10.40 -5.38 13.63
N ALA A 38 -9.33 -6.00 14.11
CA ALA A 38 -9.06 -7.39 13.80
C ALA A 38 -10.13 -8.29 14.43
N LEU A 39 -10.58 -9.30 13.68
CA LEU A 39 -11.46 -10.32 14.24
C LEU A 39 -10.69 -11.10 15.31
N PRO A 40 -11.26 -11.28 16.51
CA PRO A 40 -10.53 -11.84 17.64
C PRO A 40 -10.28 -13.34 17.52
N ASP A 41 -11.16 -14.06 16.82
CA ASP A 41 -11.13 -15.52 16.74
C ASP A 41 -11.89 -16.06 15.51
N TRP A 42 -11.71 -17.36 15.29
CA TRP A 42 -12.35 -18.12 14.20
C TRP A 42 -13.88 -18.10 14.30
N GLU A 43 -14.44 -18.16 15.50
CA GLU A 43 -15.89 -18.16 15.69
C GLU A 43 -16.51 -16.83 15.26
N THR A 44 -15.85 -15.72 15.57
CA THR A 44 -16.26 -14.38 15.16
C THR A 44 -16.19 -14.23 13.64
N LEU A 45 -15.19 -14.82 12.99
CA LEU A 45 -15.11 -14.89 11.54
C LEU A 45 -16.27 -15.70 10.93
N LEU A 46 -16.61 -16.85 11.50
CA LEU A 46 -17.76 -17.64 11.05
C LEU A 46 -19.08 -16.88 11.23
N ARG A 47 -19.29 -16.24 12.39
CA ARG A 47 -20.47 -15.41 12.65
C ARG A 47 -20.58 -14.28 11.63
N LEU A 48 -19.47 -13.61 11.30
CA LEU A 48 -19.42 -12.59 10.27
C LEU A 48 -19.81 -13.16 8.90
N ALA A 49 -19.22 -14.29 8.49
CA ALA A 49 -19.52 -14.93 7.21
C ALA A 49 -21.01 -15.31 7.10
N TYR A 50 -21.59 -15.90 8.16
CA TYR A 50 -23.02 -16.23 8.19
C TYR A 50 -23.92 -15.01 8.15
N ALA A 51 -23.58 -13.94 8.88
CA ALA A 51 -24.32 -12.69 8.85
C ALA A 51 -24.29 -12.05 7.45
N LEU A 52 -23.14 -12.11 6.75
CA LEU A 52 -23.00 -11.62 5.38
C LEU A 52 -23.86 -12.42 4.40
N VAL A 53 -23.86 -13.75 4.49
CA VAL A 53 -24.74 -14.61 3.67
C VAL A 53 -26.21 -14.28 3.93
N ALA A 54 -26.61 -14.15 5.20
CA ALA A 54 -27.98 -13.81 5.56
C ALA A 54 -28.42 -12.44 5.03
N ALA A 55 -27.50 -11.47 4.96
CA ALA A 55 -27.76 -10.15 4.39
C ALA A 55 -27.66 -10.09 2.85
N SER A 56 -27.09 -11.11 2.21
CA SER A 56 -26.88 -11.14 0.75
C SER A 56 -28.16 -11.48 -0.02
N TYR A 57 -28.24 -10.96 -1.25
CA TYR A 57 -29.29 -11.34 -2.20
C TYR A 57 -29.27 -12.85 -2.48
N ASP A 58 -30.44 -13.49 -2.47
CA ASP A 58 -30.66 -14.93 -2.60
C ASP A 58 -29.95 -15.84 -1.59
N HIS A 59 -29.31 -15.27 -0.55
CA HIS A 59 -28.67 -16.02 0.53
C HIS A 59 -27.68 -17.10 0.03
N TYR A 60 -27.00 -16.83 -1.08
CA TYR A 60 -26.13 -17.82 -1.71
C TYR A 60 -24.96 -18.17 -0.77
N ARG A 61 -24.94 -19.43 -0.32
CA ARG A 61 -24.04 -19.90 0.74
C ARG A 61 -22.56 -19.71 0.43
N ALA A 62 -22.17 -19.79 -0.84
CA ALA A 62 -20.76 -19.67 -1.22
C ALA A 62 -20.19 -18.27 -0.96
N TRP A 63 -21.01 -17.24 -0.72
CA TRP A 63 -20.51 -15.97 -0.20
C TRP A 63 -19.80 -16.12 1.14
N GLY A 64 -20.24 -17.06 1.98
CA GLY A 64 -19.55 -17.40 3.22
C GLY A 64 -18.19 -18.05 2.95
N ASP A 65 -18.14 -18.98 2.00
CA ASP A 65 -16.88 -19.65 1.61
C ASP A 65 -15.86 -18.65 1.05
N VAL A 66 -16.32 -17.66 0.27
CA VAL A 66 -15.46 -16.56 -0.24
C VAL A 66 -14.88 -15.72 0.90
N VAL A 67 -15.68 -15.39 1.92
CA VAL A 67 -15.21 -14.64 3.10
C VAL A 67 -14.17 -15.43 3.88
N LEU A 68 -14.43 -16.72 4.11
CA LEU A 68 -13.49 -17.60 4.81
C LEU A 68 -12.21 -17.79 4.02
N PHE A 69 -12.31 -18.03 2.72
CA PHE A 69 -11.16 -18.17 1.84
C PHE A 69 -10.29 -16.90 1.83
N ALA A 70 -10.90 -15.71 1.71
CA ALA A 70 -10.18 -14.45 1.78
C ALA A 70 -9.48 -14.24 3.14
N ALA A 71 -10.15 -14.58 4.25
CA ALA A 71 -9.60 -14.44 5.59
C ALA A 71 -8.42 -15.41 5.85
N CYS A 72 -8.54 -16.67 5.40
CA CYS A 72 -7.50 -17.69 5.59
C CYS A 72 -6.27 -17.48 4.71
N THR A 73 -6.42 -16.85 3.55
CA THR A 73 -5.33 -16.65 2.57
C THR A 73 -4.75 -15.24 2.60
N ALA A 74 -5.41 -14.29 3.26
CA ALA A 74 -5.12 -12.87 3.20
C ALA A 74 -5.08 -12.29 1.76
N ALA A 75 -5.71 -12.98 0.80
CA ALA A 75 -5.75 -12.56 -0.58
C ALA A 75 -6.71 -11.38 -0.79
N ARG A 76 -6.38 -10.51 -1.73
CA ARG A 76 -7.26 -9.39 -2.10
C ARG A 76 -8.52 -9.93 -2.78
N ILE A 77 -9.64 -9.22 -2.65
CA ILE A 77 -10.91 -9.63 -3.27
C ILE A 77 -10.78 -9.91 -4.77
N GLY A 78 -9.98 -9.13 -5.51
CA GLY A 78 -9.72 -9.39 -6.93
C GLY A 78 -8.96 -10.69 -7.18
N GLU A 79 -8.02 -11.06 -6.30
CA GLU A 79 -7.24 -12.31 -6.36
C GLU A 79 -8.14 -13.52 -6.07
N VAL A 80 -8.99 -13.41 -5.04
CA VAL A 80 -10.01 -14.40 -4.73
C VAL A 80 -10.97 -14.60 -5.91
N SER A 81 -11.46 -13.50 -6.51
CA SER A 81 -12.34 -13.55 -7.68
C SER A 81 -11.67 -14.14 -8.93
N GLY A 82 -10.34 -14.06 -9.05
CA GLY A 82 -9.57 -14.59 -10.17
C GLY A 82 -9.02 -16.00 -9.97
N CYS A 83 -9.29 -16.60 -8.81
CA CYS A 83 -8.87 -17.95 -8.47
C CYS A 83 -9.56 -18.99 -9.37
N ARG A 84 -8.79 -19.94 -9.90
CA ARG A 84 -9.31 -21.08 -10.66
C ARG A 84 -8.82 -22.38 -10.03
N ILE A 85 -9.56 -23.46 -10.26
CA ILE A 85 -9.20 -24.81 -9.77
C ILE A 85 -7.77 -25.18 -10.18
N ALA A 86 -7.37 -24.86 -11.41
CA ALA A 86 -6.02 -25.14 -11.92
C ALA A 86 -4.89 -24.37 -11.22
N ASP A 87 -5.21 -23.36 -10.41
CA ASP A 87 -4.21 -22.61 -9.64
C ASP A 87 -3.95 -23.22 -8.25
N ILE A 88 -4.74 -24.24 -7.85
CA ILE A 88 -4.65 -24.90 -6.54
C ILE A 88 -4.07 -26.29 -6.73
N ASP A 89 -2.90 -26.52 -6.14
CA ASP A 89 -2.35 -27.85 -5.95
C ASP A 89 -3.00 -28.46 -4.71
N THR A 90 -3.88 -29.46 -4.92
CA THR A 90 -4.61 -30.13 -3.84
C THR A 90 -3.80 -31.21 -3.13
N ASP A 91 -2.66 -31.63 -3.69
CA ASP A 91 -1.77 -32.59 -3.04
C ASP A 91 -0.90 -31.88 -2.01
N GLN A 92 -0.44 -30.67 -2.33
CA GLN A 92 0.39 -29.83 -1.44
C GLN A 92 -0.42 -28.77 -0.68
N TRP A 93 -1.69 -28.59 -1.00
CA TRP A 93 -2.54 -27.51 -0.47
C TRP A 93 -1.92 -26.11 -0.67
N VAL A 94 -1.34 -25.90 -1.86
CA VAL A 94 -0.72 -24.63 -2.25
C VAL A 94 -1.55 -23.97 -3.32
N TRP A 95 -1.96 -22.72 -3.07
CA TRP A 95 -2.58 -21.87 -4.08
C TRP A 95 -1.54 -20.92 -4.69
N THR A 96 -1.36 -20.99 -6.01
CA THR A 96 -0.54 -20.03 -6.75
C THR A 96 -1.39 -18.87 -7.25
N VAL A 97 -1.17 -17.66 -6.72
CA VAL A 97 -1.97 -16.49 -7.11
C VAL A 97 -1.54 -15.95 -8.46
N GLN A 98 -2.28 -16.28 -9.51
CA GLN A 98 -1.91 -15.96 -10.90
C GLN A 98 -2.52 -14.65 -11.42
N ARG A 99 -3.72 -14.28 -10.97
CA ARG A 99 -4.48 -13.16 -11.56
C ARG A 99 -5.46 -12.53 -10.58
N GLN A 100 -5.96 -11.36 -10.97
CA GLN A 100 -7.07 -10.68 -10.33
C GLN A 100 -8.20 -10.47 -11.34
N THR A 101 -9.45 -10.79 -10.97
CA THR A 101 -10.62 -10.45 -11.79
C THR A 101 -11.31 -9.22 -11.20
N THR A 102 -11.48 -8.19 -12.03
CA THR A 102 -12.07 -6.91 -11.61
C THR A 102 -13.10 -6.41 -12.62
N PRO A 103 -14.14 -5.67 -12.19
CA PRO A 103 -15.03 -4.97 -13.12
C PRO A 103 -14.26 -3.96 -13.97
N ALA A 104 -14.56 -3.93 -15.26
CA ALA A 104 -14.03 -2.99 -16.25
C ALA A 104 -15.14 -2.61 -17.25
N PRO A 105 -14.96 -1.54 -18.06
CA PRO A 105 -15.85 -1.28 -19.18
C PRO A 105 -15.92 -2.52 -20.08
N GLY A 106 -17.12 -3.09 -20.24
CA GLY A 106 -17.33 -4.34 -20.98
C GLY A 106 -17.47 -5.62 -20.14
N GLY A 107 -17.39 -5.52 -18.80
CA GLY A 107 -17.67 -6.65 -17.89
C GLY A 107 -16.50 -6.97 -16.96
N LEU A 108 -16.41 -8.24 -16.54
CA LEU A 108 -15.30 -8.70 -15.71
C LEU A 108 -14.06 -8.93 -16.57
N THR A 109 -12.90 -8.44 -16.11
CA THR A 109 -11.62 -8.60 -16.81
C THR A 109 -10.53 -9.09 -15.87
N ASP A 110 -9.67 -9.95 -16.41
CA ASP A 110 -8.51 -10.47 -15.70
C ASP A 110 -7.30 -9.54 -15.86
N LYS A 111 -6.58 -9.34 -14.77
CA LYS A 111 -5.37 -8.51 -14.68
C LYS A 111 -4.30 -9.25 -13.89
N GLY A 112 -3.04 -8.83 -14.05
CA GLY A 112 -1.95 -9.30 -13.20
C GLY A 112 -2.18 -8.96 -11.73
N THR A 113 -1.61 -9.76 -10.83
CA THR A 113 -1.70 -9.50 -9.39
C THR A 113 -0.92 -8.24 -9.01
N LYS A 114 -1.38 -7.54 -7.97
CA LYS A 114 -0.70 -6.33 -7.48
C LYS A 114 0.66 -6.62 -6.80
N GLY A 115 1.08 -7.89 -6.72
CA GLY A 115 2.39 -8.31 -6.19
C GLY A 115 3.57 -7.84 -7.04
N GLY A 116 3.37 -7.57 -8.33
CA GLY A 116 4.44 -7.04 -9.19
C GLY A 116 5.00 -5.70 -8.71
N LEU A 117 4.19 -4.85 -8.08
CA LEU A 117 4.66 -3.56 -7.56
C LEU A 117 5.58 -3.72 -6.34
N THR A 118 5.32 -4.72 -5.49
CA THR A 118 6.20 -5.05 -4.36
C THR A 118 7.52 -5.63 -4.87
N TRP A 119 7.50 -6.53 -5.86
CA TRP A 119 8.74 -7.07 -6.43
C TRP A 119 9.58 -6.01 -7.17
N PHE A 120 8.95 -5.10 -7.91
CA PHE A 120 9.67 -3.99 -8.52
C PHE A 120 10.21 -3.02 -7.46
N ALA A 121 9.48 -2.79 -6.37
CA ALA A 121 9.98 -2.03 -5.23
C ALA A 121 11.20 -2.70 -4.60
N ASP A 122 11.15 -4.01 -4.35
CA ASP A 122 12.25 -4.79 -3.78
C ASP A 122 13.47 -4.84 -4.73
N ALA A 123 13.24 -4.81 -6.05
CA ALA A 123 14.27 -4.69 -7.08
C ALA A 123 14.83 -3.27 -7.24
N GLY A 124 14.40 -2.31 -6.41
CA GLY A 124 14.91 -0.94 -6.39
C GLY A 124 14.31 -0.01 -7.44
N VAL A 125 13.21 -0.38 -8.10
CA VAL A 125 12.53 0.48 -9.07
C VAL A 125 11.95 1.70 -8.33
N PRO A 126 12.24 2.94 -8.79
CA PRO A 126 11.81 4.15 -8.08
C PRO A 126 10.29 4.24 -7.91
N VAL A 127 9.84 4.68 -6.74
CA VAL A 127 8.40 4.74 -6.39
C VAL A 127 7.56 5.58 -7.34
N HIS A 128 8.14 6.59 -7.99
CA HIS A 128 7.44 7.40 -9.00
C HIS A 128 7.22 6.63 -10.32
N VAL A 129 8.10 5.69 -10.66
CA VAL A 129 7.95 4.76 -11.79
C VAL A 129 6.89 3.70 -11.47
N LEU A 130 6.94 3.14 -10.25
CA LEU A 130 5.91 2.22 -9.76
C LEU A 130 4.52 2.86 -9.78
N ARG A 131 4.41 4.13 -9.41
CA ARG A 131 3.15 4.89 -9.46
C ARG A 131 2.60 4.95 -10.88
N HIS A 132 3.46 5.21 -11.87
CA HIS A 132 3.06 5.26 -13.28
C HIS A 132 2.62 3.88 -13.79
N ILE A 133 3.37 2.81 -13.46
CA ILE A 133 3.00 1.42 -13.80
C ILE A 133 1.66 1.02 -13.18
N ALA A 134 1.43 1.42 -11.92
CA ALA A 134 0.21 1.11 -11.18
C ALA A 134 -1.01 1.97 -11.57
N GLY A 135 -0.82 3.03 -12.37
CA GLY A 135 -1.86 4.02 -12.65
C GLY A 135 -2.35 4.79 -11.41
N HIS A 136 -1.52 4.94 -10.37
CA HIS A 136 -1.93 5.58 -9.13
C HIS A 136 -1.89 7.12 -9.24
N GLY A 137 -3.00 7.76 -8.87
CA GLY A 137 -3.10 9.24 -8.81
C GLY A 137 -2.17 9.89 -7.78
N SER A 138 -1.73 9.13 -6.75
CA SER A 138 -0.88 9.61 -5.66
C SER A 138 0.27 8.65 -5.36
N LEU A 139 1.43 9.21 -5.02
CA LEU A 139 2.62 8.47 -4.56
C LEU A 139 2.35 7.71 -3.25
N VAL A 140 1.51 8.25 -2.36
CA VAL A 140 1.17 7.64 -1.06
C VAL A 140 0.52 6.27 -1.24
N THR A 141 -0.28 6.09 -2.30
CA THR A 141 -0.91 4.81 -2.63
C THR A 141 0.09 3.77 -3.13
N THR A 142 1.20 4.22 -3.70
CA THR A 142 2.28 3.36 -4.21
C THR A 142 3.31 3.06 -3.11
N GLN A 143 3.56 4.00 -2.20
CA GLN A 143 4.45 3.83 -1.05
C GLN A 143 4.01 2.71 -0.11
N ARG A 144 2.72 2.34 -0.10
CA ARG A 144 2.18 1.19 0.66
C ARG A 144 2.74 -0.16 0.21
N TYR A 145 3.42 -0.23 -0.93
CA TYR A 145 4.09 -1.43 -1.43
C TYR A 145 5.60 -1.43 -1.15
N LEU A 146 6.14 -0.35 -0.58
CA LEU A 146 7.53 -0.29 -0.13
C LEU A 146 7.62 -0.91 1.26
N HIS A 147 8.53 -1.87 1.43
CA HIS A 147 8.93 -2.33 2.75
C HIS A 147 10.01 -1.38 3.30
N PRO A 148 9.75 -0.62 4.38
CA PRO A 148 10.81 0.16 5.00
C PRO A 148 11.79 -0.80 5.67
N ASP A 149 12.93 -1.05 5.02
CA ASP A 149 14.04 -1.69 5.69
C ASP A 149 14.67 -0.69 6.67
N VAL A 150 14.39 -0.92 7.95
CA VAL A 150 14.85 -0.07 9.06
C VAL A 150 16.37 0.06 9.05
N ARG A 151 17.10 -0.96 8.58
CA ARG A 151 18.57 -0.93 8.52
C ARG A 151 19.07 0.05 7.47
N SER A 152 18.46 0.08 6.28
CA SER A 152 18.81 1.06 5.24
C SER A 152 18.40 2.48 5.62
N ILE A 153 17.30 2.67 6.36
CA ILE A 153 16.95 3.97 6.94
C ILE A 153 18.01 4.44 7.94
N THR A 154 18.43 3.56 8.86
CA THR A 154 19.49 3.87 9.82
C THR A 154 20.81 4.18 9.13
N ALA A 155 21.22 3.38 8.14
CA ALA A 155 22.45 3.59 7.39
C ALA A 155 22.45 4.91 6.59
N ALA A 156 21.32 5.26 5.95
CA ALA A 156 21.16 6.53 5.28
C ALA A 156 21.22 7.71 6.27
N GLY A 157 20.61 7.55 7.45
CA GLY A 157 20.71 8.51 8.55
C GLY A 157 22.14 8.72 9.03
N THR A 158 22.91 7.64 9.17
CA THR A 158 24.35 7.69 9.52
C THR A 158 25.16 8.39 8.43
N ALA A 159 24.95 8.06 7.16
CA ALA A 159 25.66 8.67 6.03
C ALA A 159 25.38 10.17 5.90
N LEU A 160 24.12 10.58 6.03
CA LEU A 160 23.73 11.99 6.02
C LEU A 160 24.33 12.75 7.20
N SER A 161 24.29 12.17 8.40
CA SER A 161 24.88 12.77 9.61
C SER A 161 26.39 12.96 9.48
N ALA A 162 27.09 11.99 8.87
CA ALA A 162 28.51 12.11 8.58
C ALA A 162 28.80 13.23 7.58
N HIS A 163 28.01 13.32 6.50
CA HIS A 163 28.15 14.39 5.49
C HIS A 163 27.94 15.78 6.07
N LEU A 164 26.88 15.97 6.87
CA LEU A 164 26.59 17.25 7.51
C LEU A 164 27.64 17.63 8.56
N THR A 165 28.19 16.65 9.27
CA THR A 165 29.30 16.88 10.22
C THR A 165 30.58 17.28 9.50
N ALA A 166 30.89 16.66 8.36
CA ALA A 166 32.05 17.04 7.54
C ALA A 166 31.92 18.46 6.97
N LEU A 167 30.72 18.89 6.57
CA LEU A 167 30.46 20.27 6.14
C LEU A 167 30.56 21.29 7.27
N ARG A 168 30.38 20.86 8.52
CA ARG A 168 30.48 21.71 9.72
C ARG A 168 31.88 21.72 10.35
N ALA A 169 32.80 20.88 9.87
CA ALA A 169 34.17 20.89 10.37
C ALA A 169 34.86 22.22 10.00
N PRO A 170 35.45 22.96 10.96
CA PRO A 170 36.14 24.20 10.66
C PRO A 170 37.32 23.92 9.72
N ARG A 171 37.42 24.68 8.62
CA ARG A 171 38.60 24.67 7.74
C ARG A 171 39.81 25.00 8.60
N SER A 172 40.73 24.05 8.74
CA SER A 172 42.04 24.28 9.33
C SER A 172 42.73 25.41 8.56
N LEU A 173 43.02 26.51 9.25
CA LEU A 173 43.84 27.58 8.69
C LEU A 173 45.22 27.02 8.31
N PRO A 174 45.81 27.45 7.17
CA PRO A 174 47.10 26.95 6.73
C PRO A 174 48.18 27.25 7.78
N SER A 175 49.05 26.27 8.04
CA SER A 175 50.14 26.40 9.00
C SER A 175 51.09 27.55 8.62
N PRO A 176 51.70 28.24 9.60
CA PRO A 176 52.63 29.33 9.32
C PRO A 176 53.84 28.82 8.54
N ILE A 177 54.17 29.49 7.43
CA ILE A 177 55.38 29.23 6.66
C ILE A 177 56.56 29.63 7.54
N VAL A 178 57.35 28.65 7.98
CA VAL A 178 58.64 28.88 8.62
C VAL A 178 59.66 29.15 7.53
N MET A 179 60.03 30.42 7.33
CA MET A 179 61.22 30.79 6.56
C MET A 179 62.45 30.58 7.43
N THR A 180 63.22 29.53 7.15
CA THR A 180 64.60 29.40 7.64
C THR A 180 65.52 30.31 6.82
N ARG A 181 66.41 31.00 7.55
CA ARG A 181 67.41 31.95 7.06
C ARG A 181 68.48 31.32 6.18
#